data_AF-A0A1Q7AAE7-F1
#
_entry.id   AF-A0A1Q7AAE7-F1
#
_cell.length_a   1.000
_cell.length_b   1.000
_cell.length_c   1.000
_cell.angle_alpha   90.00
_cell.angle_beta   90.00
_cell.angle_gamma   90.00
#
_symmetry.space_group_name_H-M   'P 1'
#
loop_
_entity.id
_entity.type
_entity.pdbx_description
1 polymer ?
#
loop_
_entity_poly.entity_id
_entity_poly.type
_entity_poly.pdbx_seq_one_letter_code
_entity_poly.pdbx_strand_id
1 'polypeptide(L)'
;MEALLQRFGRVNRARRKGIVPVRILTESLRDQKIYDPQLTQRGLDILSRNDGALIDEGLVSEWLDEVYSSDLTSRYLKQIDNSQREFRESCLESLRAFDTDEKLEDVFDSLFQGTEVIAESMVGEYSRLKERSSLDAAQLLIPVSWDSVKWRLDQFPWDEQLKLRKAQFPYDPDYGLRLDSR
;
A
#
# COMPACT_ATOMS: atom_id res chain seq x y z
N MET A 1 -4.99 4.75 15.08
CA MET A 1 -4.83 4.64 16.55
C MET A 1 -4.17 3.34 16.98
N GLU A 2 -4.56 2.22 16.39
CA GLU A 2 -3.97 0.88 16.42
C GLU A 2 -2.44 0.89 16.39
N ALA A 3 -1.85 1.65 15.47
CA ALA A 3 -0.39 1.75 15.36
C ALA A 3 0.26 2.27 16.65
N LEU A 4 -0.39 3.19 17.37
CA LEU A 4 0.07 3.67 18.67
C LEU A 4 -0.14 2.60 19.75
N LEU A 5 -1.33 2.01 19.83
CA LEU A 5 -1.65 0.95 20.79
C LEU A 5 -0.71 -0.26 20.67
N GLN A 6 -0.38 -0.66 19.44
CA GLN A 6 0.58 -1.72 19.16
C GLN A 6 1.99 -1.36 19.67
N ARG A 7 2.39 -0.08 19.58
CA ARG A 7 3.64 0.43 20.16
C ARG A 7 3.58 0.44 21.68
N PHE A 8 2.45 0.79 22.29
CA PHE A 8 2.27 0.80 23.74
C PHE A 8 2.41 -0.61 24.32
N GLY A 9 1.86 -1.62 23.64
CA GLY A 9 2.01 -3.03 24.02
C GLY A 9 3.47 -3.51 24.12
N ARG A 10 4.41 -2.85 23.44
CA ARG A 10 5.85 -3.18 23.53
C ARG A 10 6.50 -2.67 24.82
N VAL A 11 5.92 -1.67 25.48
CA VAL A 11 6.51 -1.01 26.66
C VAL A 11 6.55 -1.94 27.88
N ASN A 12 5.50 -2.75 28.09
CA ASN A 12 5.42 -3.70 29.19
C ASN A 12 4.81 -5.06 28.76
N ARG A 13 5.27 -5.60 27.62
CA ARG A 13 4.75 -6.85 27.04
C ARG A 13 4.75 -8.04 28.00
N ALA A 14 5.78 -8.15 28.85
CA ALA A 14 5.91 -9.23 29.83
C ALA A 14 5.15 -8.97 31.14
N ARG A 15 4.43 -7.84 31.26
CA ARG A 15 3.68 -7.39 32.45
C ARG A 15 4.49 -7.32 33.76
N ARG A 16 5.82 -7.25 33.68
CA ARG A 16 6.72 -7.29 34.85
C ARG A 16 6.85 -5.95 35.58
N LYS A 17 6.54 -4.84 34.90
CA LYS A 17 6.80 -3.47 35.41
C LYS A 17 5.57 -2.80 36.04
N GLY A 18 4.47 -3.52 36.25
CA GLY A 18 3.20 -2.92 36.69
C GLY A 18 2.63 -1.95 35.66
N ILE A 19 2.01 -0.86 36.10
CA ILE A 19 1.51 0.19 35.21
C ILE A 19 2.68 1.08 34.79
N VAL A 20 2.85 1.28 33.48
CA VAL A 20 3.94 2.09 32.91
C VAL A 20 3.36 3.25 32.13
N PRO A 21 3.82 4.50 32.35
CA PRO A 21 3.34 5.65 31.60
C PRO A 21 3.81 5.60 30.15
N VAL A 22 2.97 6.10 29.25
CA VAL A 22 3.30 6.32 27.84
C VAL A 22 3.23 7.81 27.56
N ARG A 23 4.20 8.34 26.82
CA ARG A 23 4.23 9.75 26.40
C ARG A 23 4.05 9.81 24.89
N ILE A 24 3.12 10.65 24.45
CA ILE A 24 2.76 10.82 23.04
C ILE A 24 3.13 12.24 22.62
N LEU A 25 3.79 12.36 21.47
CA LEU A 25 4.02 13.65 20.83
C LEU A 25 2.82 13.96 19.94
N THR A 26 2.20 15.12 20.16
CA THR A 26 0.94 15.52 19.49
C THR A 26 1.16 16.38 18.25
N GLU A 27 2.33 16.98 18.10
CA GLU A 27 2.68 17.80 16.95
C GLU A 27 3.46 16.99 15.91
N SER A 28 2.98 17.01 14.67
CA SER A 28 3.70 16.41 13.54
C SER A 28 4.56 17.46 12.85
N LEU A 29 5.83 17.12 12.62
CA LEU A 29 6.76 18.01 11.91
C LEU A 29 6.69 17.85 10.39
N ARG A 30 6.11 16.75 9.84
CA ARG A 30 6.03 16.50 8.38
C ARG A 30 5.26 15.22 7.94
N ASP A 31 4.30 14.69 8.71
CA ASP A 31 3.84 13.29 8.53
C ASP A 31 2.47 13.14 7.84
N GLN A 32 1.92 14.21 7.29
CA GLN A 32 0.57 14.26 6.68
C GLN A 32 0.38 13.31 5.47
N LYS A 33 1.45 12.69 4.96
CA LYS A 33 1.42 11.78 3.80
C LYS A 33 1.32 10.30 4.17
N ILE A 34 1.55 9.90 5.43
CA ILE A 34 1.66 8.48 5.80
C ILE A 34 0.37 7.95 6.42
N TYR A 35 -0.35 8.80 7.16
CA TYR A 35 -1.59 8.44 7.84
C TYR A 35 -2.70 9.43 7.48
N ASP A 36 -3.95 8.96 7.47
CA ASP A 36 -5.11 9.82 7.30
C ASP A 36 -5.13 10.88 8.43
N PRO A 37 -5.09 12.18 8.10
CA PRO A 37 -5.07 13.24 9.10
C PRO A 37 -6.30 13.23 10.02
N GLN A 38 -7.48 12.87 9.50
CA GLN A 38 -8.71 12.81 10.28
C GLN A 38 -8.67 11.69 11.30
N LEU A 39 -8.22 10.49 10.91
CA LEU A 39 -8.06 9.36 11.83
C LEU A 39 -6.99 9.63 12.89
N THR A 40 -5.90 10.31 12.48
CA THR A 40 -4.81 10.68 13.39
C THR A 40 -5.30 11.67 14.44
N GLN A 41 -6.01 12.73 14.02
CA GLN A 41 -6.55 13.72 14.94
C GLN A 41 -7.56 13.11 15.91
N ARG A 42 -8.54 12.33 15.41
CA ARG A 42 -9.52 11.64 16.26
C ARG A 42 -8.87 10.75 17.31
N GLY A 43 -7.84 9.99 16.92
CA GLY A 43 -7.07 9.16 17.85
C GLY A 43 -6.36 9.97 18.93
N LEU A 44 -5.77 11.11 18.58
CA LEU A 44 -5.14 12.01 19.56
C LEU A 44 -6.17 12.64 20.50
N ASP A 45 -7.35 13.00 20.00
CA ASP A 45 -8.43 13.59 20.80
C ASP A 45 -8.98 12.58 21.84
N ILE A 46 -9.12 11.31 21.46
CA ILE A 46 -9.51 10.23 22.40
C ILE A 46 -8.44 10.03 23.46
N LEU A 47 -7.17 9.92 23.06
CA LEU A 47 -6.06 9.72 24.00
C LEU A 47 -5.90 10.90 24.96
N SER A 48 -6.10 12.13 24.48
CA SER A 48 -6.03 13.34 25.31
C SER A 48 -7.15 13.41 26.34
N ARG A 49 -8.38 12.98 25.97
CA ARG A 49 -9.51 12.88 26.91
C ARG A 49 -9.29 11.85 28.01
N ASN A 50 -8.48 10.84 27.73
CA ASN A 50 -8.17 9.75 28.65
C ASN A 50 -6.76 9.88 29.26
N ASP A 51 -6.19 11.09 29.28
CA ASP A 51 -4.90 11.32 29.93
C ASP A 51 -4.96 10.97 31.42
N GLY A 52 -3.95 10.26 31.90
CA GLY A 52 -3.88 9.72 33.25
C GLY A 52 -4.75 8.48 33.53
N ALA A 53 -5.58 8.04 32.57
CA ALA A 53 -6.36 6.81 32.71
C ALA A 53 -5.51 5.55 32.43
N LEU A 54 -5.90 4.43 33.03
CA LEU A 54 -5.29 3.14 32.72
C LEU A 54 -5.89 2.60 31.41
N ILE A 55 -5.01 2.20 30.50
CA ILE A 55 -5.40 1.57 29.26
C ILE A 55 -5.57 0.07 29.52
N ASP A 56 -6.79 -0.41 29.40
CA ASP A 56 -7.10 -1.84 29.33
C ASP A 56 -7.70 -2.22 27.96
N GLU A 57 -7.88 -3.51 27.72
CA GLU A 57 -8.30 -4.04 26.42
C GLU A 57 -9.77 -3.73 26.08
N GLY A 58 -10.65 -3.59 27.08
CA GLY A 58 -12.04 -3.24 26.85
C GLY A 58 -12.18 -1.79 26.37
N LEU A 59 -11.44 -0.89 27.03
CA LEU A 59 -11.37 0.53 26.67
C LEU A 59 -10.83 0.75 25.26
N VAL A 60 -9.87 -0.09 24.83
CA VAL A 60 -9.29 -0.04 23.48
C VAL A 60 -10.34 -0.30 22.40
N SER A 61 -11.22 -1.29 22.58
CA SER A 61 -12.28 -1.56 21.61
C SER A 61 -13.24 -0.39 21.47
N GLU A 62 -13.69 0.19 22.58
CA GLU A 62 -14.58 1.36 22.57
C GLU A 62 -13.94 2.55 21.88
N TRP A 63 -12.66 2.81 22.14
CA TRP A 63 -11.92 3.86 21.47
C TRP A 63 -11.88 3.63 19.95
N LEU A 64 -11.59 2.40 19.51
CA LEU A 64 -11.51 2.07 18.08
C LEU A 64 -12.85 2.30 17.40
N ASP A 65 -13.94 1.85 18.01
CA ASP A 65 -15.30 2.09 17.51
C ASP A 65 -15.61 3.59 17.38
N GLU A 66 -15.15 4.41 18.35
CA GLU A 66 -15.31 5.86 18.31
C GLU A 66 -14.48 6.51 17.18
N VAL A 67 -13.22 6.08 16.98
CA VAL A 67 -12.39 6.58 15.87
C VAL A 67 -13.09 6.35 14.54
N TYR A 68 -13.68 5.16 14.35
CA TYR A 68 -14.35 4.73 13.12
C TYR A 68 -15.85 5.01 13.06
N SER A 69 -16.35 5.96 13.85
CA SER A 69 -17.77 6.32 13.91
C SER A 69 -18.47 6.44 12.55
N SER A 70 -19.81 6.31 12.56
CA SER A 70 -20.70 6.07 11.40
C SER A 70 -20.39 6.84 10.11
N ASP A 71 -19.89 8.06 10.20
CA ASP A 71 -19.58 8.91 9.04
C ASP A 71 -18.43 8.32 8.21
N LEU A 72 -17.38 7.81 8.87
CA LEU A 72 -16.25 7.14 8.21
C LEU A 72 -16.65 5.77 7.71
N THR A 73 -17.40 5.02 8.52
CA THR A 73 -17.94 3.70 8.11
C THR A 73 -18.75 3.83 6.82
N SER A 74 -19.65 4.82 6.73
CA SER A 74 -20.45 5.06 5.52
C SER A 74 -19.58 5.44 4.31
N ARG A 75 -18.54 6.26 4.54
CA ARG A 75 -17.59 6.64 3.48
C ARG A 75 -16.82 5.42 2.95
N TYR A 76 -16.30 4.57 3.84
CA TYR A 76 -15.57 3.36 3.45
C TYR A 76 -16.49 2.34 2.77
N LEU A 77 -17.71 2.12 3.28
CA LEU A 77 -18.70 1.26 2.63
C LEU A 77 -19.02 1.75 1.21
N LYS A 78 -19.17 3.06 1.03
CA LYS A 78 -19.39 3.65 -0.30
C LYS A 78 -18.18 3.48 -1.23
N GLN A 79 -16.96 3.59 -0.70
CA GLN A 79 -15.75 3.31 -1.48
C GLN A 79 -15.69 1.84 -1.90
N ILE A 80 -15.99 0.91 -0.99
CA ILE A 80 -16.05 -0.52 -1.28
C ILE A 80 -17.09 -0.82 -2.36
N ASP A 81 -18.31 -0.30 -2.22
CA ASP A 81 -19.38 -0.47 -3.21
C ASP A 81 -18.99 0.07 -4.59
N ASN A 82 -18.41 1.27 -4.61
CA ASN A 82 -17.92 1.89 -5.84
C ASN A 82 -16.85 1.02 -6.51
N SER A 83 -15.84 0.57 -5.77
CA SER A 83 -14.76 -0.27 -6.30
C SER A 83 -15.26 -1.63 -6.76
N GLN A 84 -16.23 -2.24 -6.06
CA GLN A 84 -16.85 -3.48 -6.50
C GLN A 84 -17.61 -3.31 -7.81
N ARG A 85 -18.39 -2.23 -7.94
CA ARG A 85 -19.12 -1.91 -9.17
C ARG A 85 -18.16 -1.65 -10.33
N GLU A 86 -17.15 -0.82 -10.11
CA GLU A 86 -16.14 -0.49 -11.12
C GLU A 86 -15.40 -1.74 -11.62
N PHE A 87 -14.97 -2.62 -10.71
CA PHE A 87 -14.33 -3.89 -11.07
C PHE A 87 -15.29 -4.81 -11.85
N ARG A 88 -16.55 -4.89 -11.44
CA ARG A 88 -17.53 -5.72 -12.14
C ARG A 88 -17.78 -5.23 -13.57
N GLU A 89 -18.10 -3.94 -13.72
CA GLU A 89 -18.43 -3.32 -15.01
C GLU A 89 -17.21 -3.31 -15.93
N SER A 90 -16.04 -2.95 -15.40
CA SER A 90 -14.84 -2.77 -16.21
C SER A 90 -14.13 -4.08 -16.50
N CYS A 91 -14.08 -5.02 -15.55
CA CYS A 91 -13.35 -6.28 -15.69
C CYS A 91 -14.28 -7.47 -15.98
N LEU A 92 -15.23 -7.78 -15.10
CA LEU A 92 -15.99 -9.04 -15.22
C LEU A 92 -16.94 -9.07 -16.41
N GLU A 93 -17.57 -7.94 -16.74
CA GLU A 93 -18.56 -7.86 -17.82
C GLU A 93 -17.93 -7.68 -19.22
N SER A 94 -16.69 -7.20 -19.28
CA SER A 94 -15.91 -7.03 -20.52
C SER A 94 -15.07 -8.27 -20.87
N LEU A 95 -14.73 -9.13 -19.89
CA LEU A 95 -13.94 -10.33 -20.10
C LEU A 95 -14.63 -11.32 -21.06
N ARG A 96 -14.08 -11.44 -22.27
CA ARG A 96 -14.48 -12.43 -23.28
C ARG A 96 -13.38 -13.47 -23.41
N ALA A 97 -13.76 -14.75 -23.48
CA ALA A 97 -12.80 -15.83 -23.66
C ALA A 97 -12.02 -15.65 -24.97
N PHE A 98 -10.70 -15.75 -24.90
CA PHE A 98 -9.76 -15.57 -26.03
C PHE A 98 -9.73 -14.16 -26.64
N ASP A 99 -10.28 -13.15 -25.95
CA ASP A 99 -10.20 -11.74 -26.35
C ASP A 99 -9.21 -11.01 -25.43
N THR A 100 -8.10 -10.54 -26.00
CA THR A 100 -7.09 -9.80 -25.25
C THR A 100 -7.32 -8.31 -25.51
N ASP A 101 -7.89 -7.62 -24.52
CA ASP A 101 -8.07 -6.16 -24.57
C ASP A 101 -6.96 -5.49 -23.75
N GLU A 102 -5.98 -4.87 -24.43
CA GLU A 102 -4.87 -4.16 -23.79
C GLU A 102 -5.36 -3.03 -22.86
N LYS A 103 -6.53 -2.43 -23.13
CA LYS A 103 -7.09 -1.39 -22.24
C LYS A 103 -7.62 -2.00 -20.95
N LEU A 104 -8.08 -3.24 -21.00
CA LEU A 104 -8.57 -3.95 -19.83
C LEU A 104 -7.43 -4.27 -18.86
N GLU A 105 -6.26 -4.61 -19.38
CA GLU A 105 -5.05 -4.84 -18.61
C GLU A 105 -4.62 -3.57 -17.87
N ASP A 106 -4.56 -2.43 -18.56
CA ASP A 106 -4.27 -1.13 -17.94
C ASP A 106 -5.30 -0.75 -16.86
N VAL A 107 -6.60 -1.03 -17.09
CA VAL A 107 -7.66 -0.76 -16.10
C VAL A 107 -7.51 -1.67 -14.89
N PHE A 108 -7.27 -2.96 -15.10
CA PHE A 108 -7.01 -3.92 -14.03
C PHE A 108 -5.81 -3.49 -13.18
N ASP A 109 -4.68 -3.17 -13.82
CA ASP A 109 -3.48 -2.67 -13.17
C ASP A 109 -3.68 -1.32 -12.46
N SER A 110 -4.66 -0.51 -12.87
CA SER A 110 -4.99 0.73 -12.15
C SER A 110 -5.82 0.49 -10.88
N LEU A 111 -6.59 -0.60 -10.83
CA LEU A 111 -7.42 -0.97 -9.67
C LEU A 111 -6.57 -1.52 -8.52
N PHE A 112 -5.45 -2.16 -8.84
CA PHE A 112 -4.44 -2.55 -7.88
C PHE A 112 -3.37 -1.45 -7.87
N GLN A 113 -3.03 -0.86 -6.72
CA GLN A 113 -2.11 0.30 -6.69
C GLN A 113 -0.65 0.00 -7.12
N GLY A 114 -0.38 -1.16 -7.72
CA GLY A 114 0.92 -1.53 -8.24
C GLY A 114 0.83 -2.38 -9.51
N THR A 115 1.84 -2.20 -10.36
CA THR A 115 2.13 -3.00 -11.55
C THR A 115 3.56 -3.55 -11.43
N GLU A 116 3.92 -4.49 -12.29
CA GLU A 116 5.24 -5.12 -12.31
C GLU A 116 6.08 -4.61 -13.48
N VAL A 117 7.33 -4.23 -13.18
CA VAL A 117 8.28 -3.76 -14.18
C VAL A 117 9.59 -4.53 -14.08
N ILE A 118 10.39 -4.50 -15.14
CA ILE A 118 11.73 -5.07 -15.12
C ILE A 118 12.80 -4.00 -15.26
N ALA A 119 13.82 -4.02 -14.41
CA ALA A 119 14.98 -3.14 -14.58
C ALA A 119 15.74 -3.47 -15.87
N GLU A 120 16.19 -2.45 -16.60
CA GLU A 120 16.91 -2.64 -17.87
C GLU A 120 18.15 -3.54 -17.72
N SER A 121 18.86 -3.44 -16.60
CA SER A 121 20.02 -4.28 -16.28
C SER A 121 19.68 -5.76 -16.11
N MET A 122 18.43 -6.11 -15.79
CA MET A 122 17.99 -7.48 -15.48
C MET A 122 17.33 -8.18 -16.67
N VAL A 123 17.05 -7.45 -17.76
CA VAL A 123 16.42 -7.97 -19.00
C VAL A 123 17.12 -9.22 -19.52
N GLY A 124 18.46 -9.21 -19.58
CA GLY A 124 19.23 -10.35 -20.09
C GLY A 124 19.18 -11.59 -19.19
N GLU A 125 19.03 -11.41 -17.88
CA GLU A 125 18.84 -12.52 -16.94
C GLU A 125 17.41 -13.05 -16.99
N TYR A 126 16.42 -12.15 -17.07
CA TYR A 126 15.02 -12.50 -17.24
C TYR A 126 14.76 -13.34 -18.47
N SER A 127 15.29 -12.96 -19.63
CA SER A 127 15.13 -13.76 -20.86
C SER A 127 15.72 -15.16 -20.71
N ARG A 128 16.88 -15.30 -20.05
CA ARG A 128 17.50 -16.61 -19.78
C ARG A 128 16.68 -17.47 -18.82
N LEU A 129 16.09 -16.87 -17.78
CA LEU A 129 15.23 -17.59 -16.84
C LEU A 129 13.88 -17.97 -17.48
N LYS A 130 13.32 -17.09 -18.31
CA LYS A 130 12.04 -17.31 -19.00
C LYS A 130 12.07 -18.53 -19.93
N GLU A 131 13.23 -18.82 -20.54
CA GLU A 131 13.43 -20.05 -21.32
C GLU A 131 13.32 -21.33 -20.49
N ARG A 132 13.62 -21.27 -19.19
CA ARG A 132 13.54 -22.41 -18.27
C ARG A 132 12.20 -22.50 -17.57
N SER A 133 11.73 -21.38 -17.04
CA SER A 133 10.53 -21.30 -16.21
C SER A 133 10.03 -19.87 -16.14
N SER A 134 8.77 -19.65 -16.52
CA SER A 134 8.11 -18.35 -16.34
C SER A 134 8.06 -17.90 -14.88
N LEU A 135 7.99 -18.85 -13.93
CA LEU A 135 7.98 -18.56 -12.49
C LEU A 135 9.34 -18.06 -11.99
N ASP A 136 10.44 -18.58 -12.52
CA ASP A 136 11.79 -18.13 -12.13
C ASP A 136 12.06 -16.73 -12.67
N ALA A 137 11.60 -16.45 -13.89
CA ALA A 137 11.70 -15.12 -14.48
C ALA A 137 10.88 -14.08 -13.71
N ALA A 138 9.68 -14.45 -13.22
CA ALA A 138 8.82 -13.56 -12.44
C ALA A 138 9.47 -13.03 -11.16
N GLN A 139 10.46 -13.73 -10.59
CA GLN A 139 11.18 -13.28 -9.39
C GLN A 139 12.04 -12.03 -9.62
N LEU A 140 12.36 -11.70 -10.88
CA LEU A 140 13.11 -10.49 -11.24
C LEU A 140 12.21 -9.28 -11.49
N LEU A 141 10.88 -9.46 -11.45
CA LEU A 141 9.93 -8.38 -11.60
C LEU A 141 9.88 -7.55 -10.32
N ILE A 142 9.79 -6.24 -10.51
CA ILE A 142 9.86 -5.25 -9.44
C ILE A 142 8.47 -4.62 -9.33
N PRO A 143 7.78 -4.78 -8.18
CA PRO A 143 6.49 -4.13 -7.97
C PRO A 143 6.72 -2.62 -7.80
N VAL A 144 6.00 -1.82 -8.59
CA VAL A 144 6.03 -0.35 -8.54
C VAL A 144 4.62 0.18 -8.56
N SER A 145 4.39 1.37 -7.97
CA SER A 145 3.04 1.95 -8.02
C SER A 145 2.68 2.38 -9.44
N TRP A 146 1.43 2.16 -9.85
CA TRP A 146 0.95 2.58 -11.17
C TRP A 146 1.15 4.09 -11.39
N ASP A 147 0.92 4.90 -10.35
CA ASP A 147 1.19 6.34 -10.40
C ASP A 147 2.65 6.63 -10.79
N SER A 148 3.63 5.93 -10.20
CA SER A 148 5.05 6.15 -10.50
C SER A 148 5.39 5.92 -11.97
N VAL A 149 4.73 4.93 -12.58
CA VAL A 149 4.86 4.59 -14.01
C VAL A 149 4.14 5.65 -14.86
N LYS A 150 2.89 5.97 -14.52
CA LYS A 150 2.05 6.93 -15.24
C LYS A 150 2.68 8.33 -15.32
N TRP A 151 3.32 8.79 -14.25
CA TRP A 151 4.00 10.09 -14.21
C TRP A 151 5.28 10.14 -15.05
N ARG A 152 5.87 8.99 -15.40
CA ARG A 152 7.18 8.87 -16.08
C ARG A 152 7.16 7.80 -17.17
N LEU A 153 6.12 7.81 -18.00
CA LEU A 153 5.93 6.81 -19.07
C LEU A 153 7.13 6.72 -20.02
N ASP A 154 7.86 7.82 -20.21
CA ASP A 154 9.09 7.90 -20.98
C ASP A 154 10.23 7.02 -20.41
N GLN A 155 10.28 6.85 -19.09
CA GLN A 155 11.27 6.03 -18.39
C GLN A 155 10.80 4.59 -18.14
N PHE A 156 9.57 4.26 -18.53
CA PHE A 156 8.99 2.92 -18.48
C PHE A 156 8.46 2.47 -19.85
N PRO A 157 9.29 2.46 -20.91
CA PRO A 157 8.86 2.02 -22.23
C PRO A 157 8.35 0.57 -22.20
N TRP A 158 7.29 0.34 -22.97
CA TRP A 158 6.77 -0.99 -23.24
C TRP A 158 7.73 -1.77 -24.14
N ASP A 159 8.04 -3.01 -23.75
CA ASP A 159 8.80 -3.95 -24.57
C ASP A 159 7.88 -5.01 -25.17
N GLU A 160 7.71 -4.96 -26.50
CA GLU A 160 6.83 -5.87 -27.23
C GLU A 160 7.25 -7.33 -27.18
N GLN A 161 8.54 -7.62 -27.05
CA GLN A 161 9.04 -9.01 -27.03
C GLN A 161 8.80 -9.63 -25.65
N LEU A 162 9.02 -8.84 -24.60
CA LEU A 162 8.83 -9.31 -23.23
C LEU A 162 7.37 -9.22 -22.77
N LYS A 163 6.57 -8.36 -23.40
CA LYS A 163 5.22 -7.95 -22.96
C LYS A 163 5.25 -7.38 -21.55
N LEU A 164 6.23 -6.52 -21.28
CA LEU A 164 6.49 -5.91 -19.97
C LEU A 164 7.02 -4.49 -20.15
N ARG A 165 6.82 -3.63 -19.14
CA ARG A 165 7.48 -2.32 -19.08
C ARG A 165 8.91 -2.46 -18.56
N LYS A 166 9.86 -1.86 -19.27
CA LYS A 166 11.27 -1.79 -18.85
C LYS A 166 11.53 -0.48 -18.12
N ALA A 167 12.02 -0.57 -16.90
CA ALA A 167 12.41 0.56 -16.10
C ALA A 167 13.84 1.02 -16.46
N GLN A 168 13.97 2.23 -16.98
CA GLN A 168 15.26 2.89 -17.30
C GLN A 168 15.85 3.59 -16.06
N PHE A 169 15.87 2.90 -14.92
CA PHE A 169 16.43 3.40 -13.67
C PHE A 169 17.54 2.47 -13.18
N PRO A 170 18.54 3.01 -12.46
CA PRO A 170 19.50 2.19 -11.75
C PRO A 170 18.79 1.23 -10.79
N TYR A 171 19.18 -0.04 -10.83
CA TYR A 171 18.75 -1.05 -9.88
C TYR A 171 19.89 -1.37 -8.93
N ASP A 172 19.61 -1.32 -7.64
CA ASP A 172 20.51 -1.68 -6.57
C ASP A 172 19.98 -2.95 -5.86
N PRO A 173 20.78 -4.00 -5.63
CA PRO A 173 20.30 -5.21 -4.97
C PRO A 173 19.82 -5.00 -3.52
N ASP A 174 20.36 -4.01 -2.81
CA ASP A 174 20.03 -3.72 -1.41
C ASP A 174 18.87 -2.72 -1.30
N TYR A 175 18.76 -1.80 -2.25
CA TYR A 175 17.79 -0.69 -2.21
C TYR A 175 16.70 -0.74 -3.29
N GLY A 176 16.78 -1.68 -4.22
CA GLY A 176 15.84 -1.85 -5.33
C GLY A 176 15.98 -0.78 -6.42
N LEU A 177 14.87 -0.53 -7.13
CA LEU A 177 14.81 0.42 -8.24
C LEU A 177 14.89 1.88 -7.74
N ARG A 178 15.89 2.63 -8.20
CA ARG A 178 16.17 4.00 -7.76
C ARG A 178 15.42 5.02 -8.62
N LEU A 179 14.18 5.29 -8.23
CA LEU A 179 13.30 6.24 -8.92
C LEU A 179 13.72 7.71 -8.75
N ASP A 180 14.60 8.03 -7.79
CA ASP A 180 14.96 9.43 -7.44
C ASP A 180 16.19 9.95 -8.20
N SER A 181 16.64 9.24 -9.23
CA SER A 181 17.86 9.55 -9.96
C SER A 181 17.71 10.82 -10.81
N ARG A 182 18.04 11.98 -10.22
CA ARG A 182 18.52 13.19 -10.91
C ARG A 182 19.96 13.44 -10.53
#